data_AF-A0A353X7X5-F1
#
_entry.id   AF-A0A353X7X5-F1
#
_cell.length_a   1.000
_cell.length_b   1.000
_cell.length_c   1.000
_cell.angle_alpha   90.00
_cell.angle_beta   90.00
_cell.angle_gamma   90.00
#
_symmetry.space_group_name_H-M   'P 1'
#
loop_
_entity.id
_entity.type
_entity.pdbx_description
1 polymer ?
#
loop_
_entity_poly.entity_id
_entity_poly.type
_entity_poly.pdbx_seq_one_letter_code
_entity_poly.pdbx_strand_id
1 'polypeptide(L)'
;MAKTARKMAAIREALEEGKVYTLPEALEVLKNAGKERKLNESVEIAMNLGVDTRHADQNVRGMVTLPEGTGKDVRVAVFARDAKADEAREAGADIVGAEDLLEAIQGGTIAFDRCIATP
;
A
#
# COMPACT_ATOMS: atom_id res chain seq x y z
N MET A 1 18.85 -7.38 26.74
CA MET A 1 18.07 -7.82 25.56
C MET A 1 16.60 -7.60 25.88
N ALA A 2 15.89 -6.79 25.08
CA ALA A 2 14.47 -6.54 25.33
C ALA A 2 13.67 -7.85 25.24
N LYS A 3 12.72 -8.07 26.15
CA LYS A 3 11.83 -9.24 26.10
C LYS A 3 11.02 -9.19 24.82
N THR A 4 11.19 -10.18 23.95
CA THR A 4 10.35 -10.35 22.77
C THR A 4 8.90 -10.56 23.21
N ALA A 5 7.96 -9.89 22.56
CA ALA A 5 6.54 -10.09 22.86
C ALA A 5 6.16 -11.56 22.60
N ARG A 6 5.32 -12.15 23.47
CA ARG A 6 4.90 -13.56 23.41
C ARG A 6 4.43 -14.00 22.01
N LYS A 7 3.74 -13.12 21.30
CA LYS A 7 3.26 -13.34 19.93
C LYS A 7 4.38 -13.40 18.90
N MET A 8 5.40 -12.56 19.06
CA MET A 8 6.59 -12.53 18.20
C MET A 8 7.42 -13.81 18.37
N ALA A 9 7.46 -14.35 19.60
CA ALA A 9 8.15 -15.61 19.89
C ALA A 9 7.46 -16.81 19.21
N ALA A 10 6.13 -16.91 19.29
CA ALA A 10 5.37 -17.98 18.63
C ALA A 10 5.55 -17.99 17.10
N ILE A 11 5.63 -16.82 16.46
CA ILE A 11 5.88 -16.71 15.02
C ILE A 11 7.30 -17.20 14.68
N ARG A 12 8.29 -16.87 15.51
CA ARG A 12 9.67 -17.32 15.31
C ARG A 12 9.82 -18.82 15.50
N GLU A 13 9.08 -19.43 16.41
CA GLU A 13 9.05 -20.89 16.59
C GLU A 13 8.44 -21.63 15.38
N ALA A 14 7.51 -20.99 14.67
CA ALA A 14 6.92 -21.53 13.45
C ALA A 14 7.85 -21.41 12.21
N LEU A 15 8.96 -20.68 12.32
CA LEU A 15 9.93 -20.47 11.26
C LEU A 15 11.20 -21.28 11.52
N GLU A 16 11.65 -22.01 10.50
CA GLU A 16 12.92 -22.73 10.53
C GLU A 16 14.04 -21.78 10.10
N GLU A 17 14.96 -21.46 11.02
CA GLU A 17 16.11 -20.62 10.71
C GLU A 17 16.98 -21.26 9.62
N GLY A 18 17.33 -20.48 8.59
CA GLY A 18 18.19 -20.93 7.48
C GLY A 18 17.47 -21.70 6.38
N LYS A 19 16.18 -22.02 6.53
CA LYS A 19 15.40 -22.65 5.45
C LYS A 19 15.00 -21.63 4.39
N VAL A 20 15.23 -21.98 3.13
CA VAL A 20 14.72 -21.22 1.99
C VAL A 20 13.34 -21.76 1.64
N TYR A 21 12.31 -20.98 1.99
CA TYR A 21 10.93 -21.32 1.66
C TYR A 21 10.61 -20.94 0.21
N THR A 22 9.83 -21.79 -0.47
CA THR A 22 9.21 -21.38 -1.73
C THR A 22 8.08 -20.38 -1.46
N LEU A 23 7.68 -19.61 -2.47
CA LEU A 23 6.63 -18.60 -2.31
C LEU A 23 5.29 -19.18 -1.78
N PRO A 24 4.78 -20.34 -2.26
CA PRO A 24 3.56 -20.93 -1.72
C PRO A 24 3.69 -21.32 -0.24
N GLU A 25 4.80 -21.96 0.14
CA GLU A 25 5.06 -22.37 1.52
C GLU A 25 5.15 -21.16 2.46
N ALA A 26 5.84 -20.09 2.03
CA ALA A 26 5.94 -18.85 2.78
C ALA A 26 4.55 -18.22 3.02
N LEU A 27 3.67 -18.23 2.00
CA LEU A 27 2.31 -17.71 2.13
C LEU A 27 1.44 -18.53 3.10
N GLU A 28 1.59 -19.86 3.12
CA GLU A 28 0.88 -20.71 4.08
C GLU A 28 1.33 -20.44 5.52
N VAL A 29 2.65 -20.33 5.75
CA VAL A 29 3.20 -19.98 7.06
C VAL A 29 2.71 -18.62 7.52
N LEU A 30 2.75 -17.61 6.65
CA LEU A 30 2.25 -16.25 6.95
C LEU A 30 0.75 -16.25 7.30
N LYS A 31 -0.08 -16.94 6.51
CA LYS A 31 -1.53 -17.06 6.79
C LYS A 31 -1.79 -17.75 8.13
N ASN A 32 -1.04 -18.81 8.45
CA ASN A 32 -1.18 -19.53 9.72
C ASN A 32 -0.73 -18.68 10.91
N ALA A 33 0.37 -17.94 10.78
CA ALA A 33 0.87 -17.02 11.80
C ALA A 33 -0.09 -15.84 12.06
N GLY A 34 -0.83 -15.42 11.03
CA GLY A 34 -1.82 -14.33 11.08
C GLY A 34 -3.19 -14.71 11.64
N LYS A 35 -3.53 -16.00 11.78
CA LYS A 35 -4.88 -16.48 12.14
C LYS A 35 -5.46 -15.89 13.42
N GLU A 36 -4.62 -15.58 14.40
CA GLU A 36 -5.07 -15.01 15.68
C GLU A 36 -5.38 -13.51 15.62
N ARG A 37 -5.09 -12.84 14.49
CA ARG A 37 -5.29 -11.40 14.35
C ARG A 37 -6.66 -11.12 13.73
N LYS A 38 -7.38 -10.17 14.33
CA LYS A 38 -8.71 -9.73 13.88
C LYS A 38 -8.65 -8.60 12.83
N LEU A 39 -7.52 -8.43 12.16
CA LEU A 39 -7.26 -7.31 11.25
C LEU A 39 -6.73 -7.82 9.91
N ASN A 40 -7.01 -7.08 8.85
CA ASN A 40 -6.45 -7.35 7.52
C ASN A 40 -4.97 -6.99 7.51
N GLU A 41 -4.11 -8.02 7.49
CA GLU A 41 -2.67 -7.84 7.45
C GLU A 41 -2.19 -7.46 6.05
N SER A 42 -1.08 -6.71 5.99
CA SER A 42 -0.39 -6.41 4.75
C SER A 42 0.87 -7.29 4.66
N VAL A 43 1.08 -7.89 3.50
CA VAL A 43 2.30 -8.67 3.22
C VAL A 43 3.31 -7.73 2.57
N GLU A 44 4.49 -7.66 3.16
CA GLU A 44 5.60 -6.86 2.65
C GLU A 44 6.77 -7.77 2.26
N ILE A 45 7.52 -7.36 1.23
CA ILE A 45 8.71 -8.07 0.77
C ILE A 45 9.91 -7.17 1.03
N ALA A 46 10.80 -7.62 1.91
CA ALA A 46 12.08 -6.95 2.15
C ALA A 46 13.14 -7.57 1.25
N MET A 47 13.77 -6.75 0.41
CA MET A 47 14.83 -7.17 -0.50
C MET A 47 16.09 -6.37 -0.22
N ASN A 48 17.23 -7.05 -0.06
CA ASN A 48 18.53 -6.41 -0.04
C ASN A 48 19.10 -6.37 -1.45
N LEU A 49 19.17 -5.19 -2.05
CA LEU A 49 19.52 -4.98 -3.46
C LEU A 49 21.03 -4.81 -3.71
N GLY A 50 21.87 -4.77 -2.67
CA GLY A 50 23.33 -4.66 -2.83
C GLY A 50 23.81 -3.36 -3.51
N VAL A 51 22.94 -2.35 -3.62
CA VAL A 51 23.22 -1.05 -4.24
C VAL A 51 23.98 -0.13 -3.27
N ASP A 52 24.88 0.69 -3.79
CA ASP A 52 25.52 1.76 -3.02
C ASP A 52 24.69 3.04 -3.13
N THR A 53 23.96 3.37 -2.06
CA THR A 53 23.06 4.53 -2.00
C THR A 53 23.78 5.88 -2.09
N ARG A 54 25.11 5.91 -2.02
CA ARG A 54 25.92 7.11 -2.24
C ARG A 54 26.04 7.49 -3.72
N HIS A 55 25.83 6.53 -4.62
CA HIS A 55 25.89 6.71 -6.06
C HIS A 55 24.45 6.86 -6.60
N ALA A 56 24.12 8.05 -7.11
CA ALA A 56 22.75 8.40 -7.49
C ALA A 56 22.17 7.54 -8.63
N ASP A 57 23.04 6.99 -9.48
CA ASP A 57 22.72 6.08 -10.60
C ASP A 57 22.34 4.67 -10.14
N GLN A 58 22.71 4.28 -8.92
CA GLN A 58 22.37 2.98 -8.34
C GLN A 58 21.09 3.01 -7.50
N ASN A 59 20.45 4.18 -7.36
CA ASN A 59 19.22 4.29 -6.60
C ASN A 59 18.03 3.74 -7.41
N VAL A 60 17.37 2.71 -6.87
CA VAL A 60 16.22 2.08 -7.54
C VAL A 60 14.95 2.78 -7.09
N ARG A 61 14.38 3.60 -7.97
CA ARG A 61 13.07 4.22 -7.78
C ARG A 61 12.17 3.89 -8.97
N GLY A 62 11.20 3.02 -8.74
CA GLY A 62 10.25 2.59 -9.77
C GLY A 62 8.84 2.48 -9.22
N MET A 63 7.87 2.37 -10.14
CA MET A 63 6.51 1.99 -9.84
C MET A 63 6.21 0.69 -10.58
N VAL A 64 5.48 -0.22 -9.93
CA VAL A 64 4.99 -1.45 -10.53
C VAL A 64 3.49 -1.54 -10.30
N THR A 65 2.75 -1.88 -11.34
CA THR A 65 1.33 -2.19 -11.24
C THR A 65 1.18 -3.67 -10.86
N LEU A 66 0.45 -3.93 -9.78
CA LEU A 66 0.15 -5.29 -9.36
C LEU A 66 -1.05 -5.82 -10.20
N PRO A 67 -0.97 -7.04 -10.78
CA PRO A 67 -2.04 -7.59 -11.62
C PRO A 67 -3.40 -7.67 -10.92
N GLU A 68 -3.39 -8.00 -9.62
CA GLU A 68 -4.59 -8.11 -8.77
C GLU A 68 -4.78 -6.88 -7.86
N GLY A 69 -4.06 -5.79 -8.14
CA GLY A 69 -4.05 -4.59 -7.30
C GLY A 69 -3.46 -4.82 -5.90
N THR A 70 -3.72 -3.87 -4.99
CA THR A 70 -3.26 -3.93 -3.59
C THR A 70 -4.30 -4.54 -2.64
N GLY A 71 -5.43 -5.01 -3.18
CA GLY A 71 -6.55 -5.53 -2.37
C GLY A 71 -7.28 -4.48 -1.54
N LYS A 72 -6.99 -3.18 -1.76
CA LYS A 72 -7.72 -2.06 -1.19
C LYS A 72 -8.39 -1.29 -2.33
N ASP A 73 -9.69 -1.06 -2.21
CA ASP A 73 -10.39 -0.10 -3.06
C ASP A 73 -9.92 1.30 -2.68
N VAL A 74 -9.04 1.87 -3.49
CA VAL A 74 -8.52 3.22 -3.31
C VAL A 74 -9.47 4.17 -4.02
N ARG A 75 -10.18 5.01 -3.26
CA ARG A 75 -11.03 6.05 -3.86
C ARG A 75 -10.18 7.24 -4.25
N VAL A 76 -10.26 7.65 -5.51
CA VAL A 76 -9.46 8.76 -6.06
C VAL A 76 -10.34 9.99 -6.25
N ALA A 77 -9.98 11.09 -5.57
CA ALA A 77 -10.54 12.41 -5.79
C ALA A 77 -9.61 13.26 -6.65
N VAL A 78 -10.16 13.90 -7.67
CA VAL A 78 -9.43 14.79 -8.58
C VAL A 78 -9.98 16.21 -8.47
N PHE A 79 -9.08 17.15 -8.14
CA PHE A 79 -9.32 18.59 -8.22
C PHE A 79 -8.92 19.10 -9.59
N ALA A 80 -9.90 19.32 -10.45
CA ALA A 80 -9.71 19.84 -11.79
C ALA A 80 -10.87 20.77 -12.18
N ARG A 81 -10.59 21.70 -13.09
CA ARG A 81 -11.58 22.61 -13.69
C ARG A 81 -11.69 22.34 -15.19
N ASP A 82 -12.86 22.63 -15.75
CA ASP A 82 -13.14 22.60 -17.20
C ASP A 82 -12.72 21.29 -17.87
N ALA A 83 -11.99 21.34 -19.00
CA ALA A 83 -11.65 20.17 -19.80
C ALA A 83 -10.91 19.06 -19.02
N LYS A 84 -10.11 19.42 -18.01
CA LYS A 84 -9.40 18.44 -17.18
C LYS A 84 -10.31 17.71 -16.20
N ALA A 85 -11.45 18.30 -15.84
CA ALA A 85 -12.46 17.63 -15.04
C ALA A 85 -13.16 16.54 -15.85
N ASP A 86 -13.44 16.80 -17.13
CA ASP A 86 -14.07 15.83 -18.02
C ASP A 86 -13.11 14.67 -18.36
N GLU A 87 -11.83 14.98 -18.64
CA GLU A 87 -10.79 13.96 -18.80
C GLU A 87 -10.63 13.07 -17.55
N ALA A 88 -10.72 13.65 -16.34
CA ALA A 88 -10.64 12.90 -15.10
C ALA A 88 -11.87 11.99 -14.87
N ARG A 89 -13.07 12.44 -15.26
CA ARG A 89 -14.29 11.62 -15.21
C ARG A 89 -14.21 10.45 -16.20
N GLU A 90 -13.75 10.71 -17.42
CA GLU A 90 -13.55 9.68 -18.44
C GLU A 90 -12.47 8.67 -18.06
N ALA A 91 -11.43 9.10 -17.35
CA ALA A 91 -10.39 8.24 -16.80
C ALA A 91 -10.85 7.37 -15.61
N GLY A 92 -12.09 7.57 -15.11
CA GLY A 92 -12.67 6.75 -14.04
C GLY A 92 -12.34 7.24 -12.63
N ALA A 93 -12.13 8.54 -12.42
CA ALA A 93 -12.03 9.10 -11.07
C ALA A 93 -13.37 9.02 -10.33
N ASP A 94 -13.34 8.58 -9.06
CA ASP A 94 -14.55 8.42 -8.24
C ASP A 94 -15.20 9.76 -7.89
N ILE A 95 -14.40 10.79 -7.66
CA ILE A 95 -14.86 12.12 -7.25
C ILE A 95 -14.09 13.16 -8.06
N VAL A 96 -14.80 14.00 -8.81
CA VAL A 96 -14.21 15.13 -9.55
C VAL A 96 -14.96 16.41 -9.16
N GLY A 97 -14.24 17.39 -8.60
CA GLY A 97 -14.81 18.65 -8.16
C GLY A 97 -13.76 19.74 -8.00
N ALA A 98 -14.22 20.98 -7.79
CA ALA A 98 -13.37 22.15 -7.59
C ALA A 98 -13.71 22.82 -6.25
N GLU A 99 -14.62 23.79 -6.25
CA GLU A 99 -15.00 24.56 -5.05
C GLU A 99 -16.01 23.80 -4.18
N ASP A 100 -16.86 22.99 -4.79
CA ASP A 100 -17.82 22.09 -4.16
C ASP A 100 -17.15 20.97 -3.34
N LEU A 101 -16.09 20.38 -3.88
CA LEU A 101 -15.30 19.37 -3.17
C LEU A 101 -14.51 20.00 -2.01
N LEU A 102 -14.03 21.23 -2.18
CA LEU A 102 -13.34 21.99 -1.14
C LEU A 102 -14.26 22.24 0.07
N GLU A 103 -15.49 22.70 -0.17
CA GLU A 103 -16.49 22.92 0.88
C GLU A 103 -16.88 21.62 1.59
N ALA A 104 -17.06 20.52 0.86
CA ALA A 104 -17.38 19.22 1.45
C ALA A 104 -16.27 18.68 2.37
N ILE A 105 -15.00 18.89 1.99
CA ILE A 105 -13.84 18.52 2.80
C ILE A 105 -13.72 19.43 4.03
N GLN A 106 -13.93 20.74 3.87
CA GLN A 106 -13.95 21.68 5.01
C GLN A 106 -15.09 21.37 5.98
N GLY A 107 -16.22 20.86 5.47
CA GLY A 107 -17.34 20.33 6.25
C GLY A 107 -17.07 18.98 6.93
N GLY A 108 -15.87 18.39 6.74
CA GLY A 108 -15.44 17.16 7.41
C GLY A 108 -15.68 15.87 6.64
N THR A 109 -16.16 15.94 5.39
CA THR A 109 -16.41 14.74 4.57
C THR A 109 -15.18 14.40 3.74
N ILE A 110 -14.35 13.49 4.23
CA ILE A 110 -13.19 12.95 3.48
C ILE A 110 -13.52 11.52 3.06
N ALA A 111 -14.01 11.38 1.83
CA ALA A 111 -14.44 10.11 1.25
C ALA A 111 -13.49 9.61 0.14
N PHE A 112 -12.22 10.00 0.17
CA PHE A 112 -11.19 9.58 -0.78
C PHE A 112 -9.87 9.27 -0.06
N ASP A 113 -9.06 8.42 -0.67
CA ASP A 113 -7.77 7.96 -0.14
C ASP A 113 -6.59 8.60 -0.88
N ARG A 114 -6.81 9.02 -2.14
CA ARG A 114 -5.84 9.77 -2.93
C ARG A 114 -6.45 11.04 -3.49
N CYS A 115 -5.70 12.12 -3.41
CA CYS A 115 -6.04 13.41 -3.99
C CYS A 115 -5.05 13.72 -5.12
N ILE A 116 -5.58 14.04 -6.29
CA ILE A 116 -4.81 14.52 -7.44
C ILE A 116 -5.32 15.92 -7.76
N ALA A 117 -4.44 16.90 -7.90
CA ALA A 117 -4.83 18.26 -8.25
C ALA A 117 -4.05 18.71 -9.49
N THR A 118 -4.73 19.42 -10.38
CA THR A 118 -4.07 20.23 -11.39
C THR A 118 -3.82 21.62 -10.81
N PRO A 119 -2.63 22.21 -10.99
CA PRO A 119 -2.40 23.61 -10.61
C PRO A 119 -3.31 24.56 -11.38
#